data_AF-A0A2C5X7E5-F1
#
_entry.id   AF-A0A2C5X7E5-F1
#
_cell.length_a   1.000
_cell.length_b   1.000
_cell.length_c   1.000
_cell.angle_alpha   90.00
_cell.angle_beta   90.00
_cell.angle_gamma   90.00
#
_symmetry.space_group_name_H-M   'P 1'
#
loop_
_entity.id
_entity.type
_entity.pdbx_description
1 polymer ?
#
loop_
_entity_poly.entity_id
_entity_poly.type
_entity_poly.pdbx_seq_one_letter_code
_entity_poly.pdbx_strand_id
1 'polypeptide(L)'
;MTPTLRSQTHKDIQYPVVCTANIDSQILKDLLSHGLALVAKTDLSELVTRNDELASFQSPFATEAPADAEALNDFLDAIRSNETLSRKAFVVLDETTAKDKKSCQVATDGRDEEQTVGLDVAFRCQLSSVIHGLKAVEHDAQPIRAARCLRNEAALCGGVWEKQRADGVKAKPKRIDIRDYPVNENWDEYSGPDSPYTEIPYYPLFQTAKIDLDIINLFLKETYDQDWGQDDPEDEEHAILGVAFVTSTHKAPFHAGKATAPLTSAPQTPSILLGASPFECDAIVRSRFPAEGSEMNYNRFIIMDEYTEETKTVIVAANNEVDGQLLLSRCDWKGALISLVAMEDTGLTMERQCNEAVTLDAGIIRGP
;
A
#
# COMPACT_ATOMS: atom_id res chain seq x y z
N MET A 1 -8.59 50.74 -19.09
CA MET A 1 -9.33 50.03 -18.02
C MET A 1 -8.75 48.64 -17.94
N THR A 2 -7.94 48.40 -16.92
CA THR A 2 -7.18 47.15 -16.73
C THR A 2 -7.82 46.41 -15.57
N PRO A 3 -8.16 45.11 -15.70
CA PRO A 3 -8.78 44.38 -14.62
C PRO A 3 -7.73 44.10 -13.54
N THR A 4 -8.01 44.55 -12.33
CA THR A 4 -7.25 44.27 -11.12
C THR A 4 -7.36 42.78 -10.81
N LEU A 5 -6.24 42.05 -10.92
CA LEU A 5 -6.06 40.73 -10.34
C LEU A 5 -6.37 40.83 -8.83
N ARG A 6 -7.49 40.26 -8.40
CA ARG A 6 -7.73 39.97 -6.99
C ARG A 6 -6.65 38.98 -6.56
N SER A 7 -5.71 39.42 -5.73
CA SER A 7 -4.87 38.51 -4.96
C SER A 7 -5.80 37.72 -4.04
N GLN A 8 -6.12 36.49 -4.42
CA GLN A 8 -6.58 35.50 -3.44
C GLN A 8 -5.39 35.26 -2.51
N THR A 9 -5.42 35.88 -1.34
CA THR A 9 -4.65 35.43 -0.20
C THR A 9 -5.08 33.99 0.07
N HIS A 10 -4.32 33.01 -0.41
CA HIS A 10 -4.43 31.66 0.12
C HIS A 10 -4.20 31.78 1.62
N LYS A 11 -5.24 31.55 2.43
CA LYS A 11 -5.02 31.20 3.84
C LYS A 11 -4.15 29.95 3.79
N ASP A 12 -2.97 29.99 4.42
CA ASP A 12 -2.15 28.79 4.59
C ASP A 12 -2.95 27.81 5.44
N ILE A 13 -3.53 26.79 4.81
CA ILE A 13 -4.27 25.72 5.46
C ILE A 13 -3.28 24.97 6.37
N GLN A 14 -3.62 24.85 7.65
CA GLN A 14 -2.82 24.06 8.59
C GLN A 14 -3.29 22.61 8.59
N TYR A 15 -2.34 21.68 8.74
CA TYR A 15 -2.64 20.26 8.82
C TYR A 15 -2.67 19.80 10.28
N PRO A 16 -3.78 19.21 10.75
CA PRO A 16 -3.87 18.67 12.10
C PRO A 16 -2.90 17.49 12.30
N VAL A 17 -2.33 17.40 13.49
CA VAL A 17 -1.46 16.30 13.92
C VAL A 17 -2.00 15.70 15.21
N VAL A 18 -2.31 14.42 15.15
CA VAL A 18 -2.82 13.60 16.24
C VAL A 18 -1.68 12.72 16.75
N CYS A 19 -1.46 12.67 18.07
CA CYS A 19 -0.45 11.80 18.68
C CYS A 19 -1.14 10.65 19.43
N THR A 20 -1.04 9.41 18.96
CA THR A 20 -1.60 8.24 19.66
C THR A 20 -0.57 7.54 20.55
N ALA A 21 0.68 7.99 20.51
CA ALA A 21 1.78 7.48 21.33
C ALA A 21 2.61 8.61 21.95
N ASN A 22 3.52 8.26 22.85
CA ASN A 22 4.51 9.20 23.40
C ASN A 22 5.58 9.52 22.36
N ILE A 23 5.45 10.67 21.71
CA ILE A 23 6.35 11.11 20.64
C ILE A 23 7.50 11.97 21.19
N ASP A 24 8.70 11.74 20.64
CA ASP A 24 9.89 12.53 20.94
C ASP A 24 9.63 14.03 20.66
N SER A 25 9.91 14.87 21.66
CA SER A 25 9.70 16.32 21.56
C SER A 25 10.43 16.97 20.38
N GLN A 26 11.53 16.38 19.90
CA GLN A 26 12.24 16.90 18.74
C GLN A 26 11.43 16.70 17.45
N ILE A 27 10.76 15.56 17.30
CA ILE A 27 9.86 15.29 16.16
C ILE A 27 8.71 16.32 16.15
N LEU A 28 8.13 16.59 17.32
CA LEU A 28 7.06 17.58 17.46
C LEU A 28 7.52 18.99 17.09
N LYS A 29 8.72 19.41 17.55
CA LYS A 29 9.31 20.71 17.18
C LYS A 29 9.55 20.84 15.68
N ASP A 30 10.06 19.78 15.06
CA ASP A 30 10.34 19.77 13.63
C ASP A 30 9.04 19.89 12.83
N LEU A 31 7.97 19.16 13.20
CA LEU A 31 6.65 19.27 12.57
C LEU A 31 6.03 20.67 12.73
N LEU A 32 6.08 21.26 13.93
CA LEU A 32 5.58 22.62 14.16
C LEU A 32 6.31 23.65 13.28
N SER A 33 7.61 23.47 13.04
CA SER A 33 8.39 24.35 12.17
C SER A 33 7.94 24.32 10.70
N HIS A 34 7.18 23.29 10.30
CA HIS A 34 6.66 23.09 8.96
C HIS A 34 5.20 23.52 8.78
N GLY A 35 4.60 24.18 9.77
CA GLY A 35 3.23 24.71 9.68
C GLY A 35 2.13 23.67 9.96
N LEU A 36 2.49 22.55 10.61
CA LEU A 36 1.52 21.61 11.16
C LEU A 36 1.05 22.08 12.56
N ALA A 37 -0.17 21.67 12.96
CA ALA A 37 -0.77 22.04 14.25
C ALA A 37 -1.07 20.79 15.07
N LEU A 38 -0.52 20.69 16.29
CA LEU A 38 -0.79 19.54 17.16
C LEU A 38 -2.15 19.72 17.84
N VAL A 39 -2.92 18.64 17.88
CA VAL A 39 -4.25 18.60 18.49
C VAL A 39 -4.10 18.34 19.98
N ALA A 40 -4.39 19.34 20.81
CA ALA A 40 -4.38 19.21 22.27
C ALA A 40 -5.77 18.88 22.84
N LYS A 41 -6.85 19.19 22.11
CA LYS A 41 -8.23 18.82 22.45
C LYS A 41 -9.02 18.38 21.23
N THR A 42 -9.91 17.42 21.40
CA THR A 42 -10.73 16.83 20.33
C THR A 42 -11.67 17.84 19.69
N ASP A 43 -12.24 18.76 20.49
CA ASP A 43 -13.10 19.85 20.01
C ASP A 43 -12.35 20.96 19.25
N LEU A 44 -11.03 20.82 19.08
CA LEU A 44 -10.12 21.80 18.46
C LEU A 44 -10.11 23.18 19.16
N SER A 45 -10.64 23.28 20.38
CA SER A 45 -10.57 24.52 21.17
C SER A 45 -9.15 24.89 21.56
N GLU A 46 -8.22 23.93 21.47
CA GLU A 46 -6.81 24.09 21.78
C GLU A 46 -5.94 23.36 20.77
N LEU A 47 -5.09 24.12 20.08
CA LEU A 47 -4.09 23.63 19.14
C LEU A 47 -2.73 24.18 19.55
N VAL A 48 -1.72 23.31 19.58
CA VAL A 48 -0.34 23.73 19.78
C VAL A 48 0.26 24.02 18.42
N THR A 49 0.66 25.28 18.22
CA THR A 49 1.22 25.77 16.94
C THR A 49 2.62 26.36 17.11
N ARG A 50 3.11 26.45 18.36
CA ARG A 50 4.39 27.05 18.70
C ARG A 50 5.20 26.14 19.63
N ASN A 51 6.52 26.22 19.50
CA ASN A 51 7.45 25.34 20.23
C ASN A 51 7.46 25.58 21.75
N ASP A 52 7.12 26.77 22.22
CA ASP A 52 7.05 27.14 23.64
C ASP A 52 5.86 26.49 24.36
N GLU A 53 4.82 26.12 23.62
CA GLU A 53 3.61 25.45 24.13
C GLU A 53 3.77 23.92 24.28
N LEU A 54 4.85 23.34 23.73
CA LEU A 54 5.09 21.89 23.76
C LEU A 54 5.29 21.33 25.18
N ALA A 55 5.76 22.15 26.13
CA ALA A 55 5.99 21.70 27.50
C ALA A 55 4.69 21.33 28.23
N SER A 56 3.56 21.92 27.83
CA SER A 56 2.22 21.63 28.35
C SER A 56 1.40 20.71 27.45
N PHE A 57 1.96 20.26 26.32
CA PHE A 57 1.23 19.42 25.38
C PHE A 57 0.89 18.07 26.00
N GLN A 58 -0.40 17.74 25.98
CA GLN A 58 -0.92 16.43 26.31
C GLN A 58 -1.82 16.00 25.16
N SER A 59 -1.56 14.82 24.62
CA SER A 59 -2.41 14.31 23.55
C SER A 59 -3.73 13.78 24.13
N PRO A 60 -4.88 14.14 23.55
CA PRO A 60 -6.16 13.58 23.97
C PRO A 60 -6.38 12.14 23.44
N PHE A 61 -5.44 11.58 22.69
CA PHE A 61 -5.55 10.25 22.05
C PHE A 61 -4.54 9.21 22.57
N ALA A 62 -3.82 9.52 23.65
CA ALA A 62 -2.82 8.63 24.23
C ALA A 62 -3.37 7.84 25.44
N THR A 63 -4.69 7.59 25.47
CA THR A 63 -5.39 6.90 26.58
C THR A 63 -5.64 5.43 26.26
N GLU A 64 -6.40 4.70 27.10
CA GLU A 64 -6.75 3.30 26.82
C GLU A 64 -7.94 3.22 25.85
N ALA A 65 -7.90 2.31 24.88
CA ALA A 65 -9.06 1.95 24.06
C ALA A 65 -10.22 1.45 24.97
N PRO A 66 -11.49 1.88 24.79
CA PRO A 66 -12.12 2.48 23.60
C PRO A 66 -12.25 4.01 23.58
N ALA A 67 -11.70 4.73 24.58
CA ALA A 67 -11.82 6.19 24.67
C ALA A 67 -11.23 6.92 23.45
N ASP A 68 -10.18 6.35 22.85
CA ASP A 68 -9.51 6.94 21.68
C ASP A 68 -10.39 6.92 20.42
N ALA A 69 -11.34 5.98 20.30
CA ALA A 69 -12.24 5.90 19.14
C ALA A 69 -13.31 7.00 19.17
N GLU A 70 -13.87 7.29 20.35
CA GLU A 70 -14.78 8.43 20.56
C GLU A 70 -14.02 9.75 20.36
N ALA A 71 -12.84 9.87 20.95
CA ALA A 71 -11.98 11.04 20.79
C ALA A 71 -11.63 11.33 19.32
N LEU A 72 -11.33 10.28 18.53
CA LEU A 72 -11.07 10.42 17.10
C LEU A 72 -12.32 10.89 16.34
N ASN A 73 -13.50 10.36 16.64
CA ASN A 73 -14.74 10.81 16.01
C ASN A 73 -15.06 12.28 16.33
N ASP A 74 -14.93 12.68 17.59
CA ASP A 74 -15.11 14.06 18.02
C ASP A 74 -14.16 15.01 17.27
N PHE A 75 -12.90 14.60 17.12
CA PHE A 75 -11.90 15.33 16.37
C PHE A 75 -12.25 15.48 14.88
N LEU A 76 -12.65 14.38 14.23
CA LEU A 76 -13.03 14.42 12.82
C LEU A 76 -14.26 15.30 12.60
N ASP A 77 -15.24 15.28 13.51
CA ASP A 77 -16.41 16.17 13.48
C ASP A 77 -16.04 17.64 13.69
N ALA A 78 -15.12 17.92 14.61
CA ALA A 78 -14.63 19.26 14.87
C ALA A 78 -13.86 19.84 13.66
N ILE A 79 -13.03 19.04 12.97
CA ILE A 79 -12.28 19.49 11.78
C ILE A 79 -13.23 19.96 10.69
N ARG A 80 -14.33 19.24 10.45
CA ARG A 80 -15.32 19.59 9.42
C ARG A 80 -15.90 21.00 9.63
N SER A 81 -16.00 21.41 10.88
CA SER A 81 -16.53 22.73 11.29
C SER A 81 -15.47 23.83 11.29
N ASN A 82 -14.19 23.50 11.15
CA ASN A 82 -13.09 24.45 11.20
C ASN A 82 -12.63 24.84 9.78
N GLU A 83 -12.56 26.14 9.48
CA GLU A 83 -12.12 26.67 8.17
C GLU A 83 -10.61 26.92 8.07
N THR A 84 -9.87 26.87 9.18
CA THR A 84 -8.42 27.12 9.20
C THR A 84 -7.60 25.84 9.08
N LEU A 85 -8.23 24.69 9.27
CA LEU A 85 -7.59 23.37 9.18
C LEU A 85 -7.97 22.66 7.87
N SER A 86 -7.06 21.81 7.41
CA SER A 86 -7.33 20.84 6.35
C SER A 86 -8.48 19.93 6.80
N ARG A 87 -9.48 19.79 5.93
CA ARG A 87 -10.61 18.87 6.12
C ARG A 87 -10.42 17.55 5.40
N LYS A 88 -9.40 17.45 4.55
CA LYS A 88 -9.17 16.29 3.67
C LYS A 88 -8.14 15.33 4.22
N ALA A 89 -7.12 15.85 4.90
CA ALA A 89 -6.01 15.06 5.40
C ALA A 89 -5.46 15.57 6.73
N PHE A 90 -4.99 14.65 7.54
CA PHE A 90 -4.30 14.90 8.81
C PHE A 90 -3.18 13.89 9.03
N VAL A 91 -2.34 14.14 10.03
CA VAL A 91 -1.20 13.30 10.39
C VAL A 91 -1.48 12.56 11.68
N VAL A 92 -1.11 11.29 11.75
CA VAL A 92 -1.09 10.49 12.97
C VAL A 92 0.36 10.13 13.29
N LEU A 93 0.76 10.42 14.54
CA LEU A 93 2.03 10.01 15.13
C LEU A 93 1.76 8.93 16.17
N ASP A 94 2.19 7.71 15.87
CA ASP A 94 1.85 6.48 16.57
C ASP A 94 3.08 5.74 17.12
N GLU A 95 2.90 4.50 17.57
CA GLU A 95 4.00 3.68 18.11
C GLU A 95 5.10 3.44 17.08
N THR A 96 4.75 3.26 15.80
CA THR A 96 5.71 3.12 14.70
C THR A 96 6.56 4.38 14.56
N THR A 97 5.91 5.55 14.60
CA THR A 97 6.59 6.86 14.59
C THR A 97 7.53 7.00 15.79
N ALA A 98 7.09 6.60 16.99
CA ALA A 98 7.90 6.67 18.20
C ALA A 98 9.13 5.75 18.12
N LYS A 99 8.98 4.57 17.51
CA LYS A 99 10.02 3.55 17.36
C LYS A 99 11.05 3.92 16.29
N ASP A 100 10.60 4.29 15.09
CA ASP A 100 11.49 4.53 13.95
C ASP A 100 12.02 5.97 13.86
N LYS A 101 11.30 6.92 14.46
CA LYS A 101 11.56 8.37 14.48
C LYS A 101 11.69 9.01 13.10
N LYS A 102 11.17 8.38 12.06
CA LYS A 102 11.40 8.74 10.65
C LYS A 102 10.13 8.78 9.83
N SER A 103 9.09 8.05 10.22
CA SER A 103 7.84 7.99 9.48
C SER A 103 6.65 8.46 10.31
N CYS A 104 5.56 8.79 9.65
CA CYS A 104 4.27 9.15 10.22
C CYS A 104 3.15 8.64 9.30
N GLN A 105 1.95 8.47 9.83
CA GLN A 105 0.79 8.13 9.02
C GLN A 105 0.12 9.41 8.52
N VAL A 106 -0.21 9.45 7.24
CA VAL A 106 -1.12 10.46 6.66
C VAL A 106 -2.43 9.77 6.37
N ALA A 107 -3.53 10.31 6.91
CA ALA A 107 -4.86 9.72 6.81
C ALA A 107 -5.89 10.75 6.29
N THR A 108 -6.94 10.24 5.67
CA THR A 108 -8.11 11.02 5.23
C THR A 108 -9.34 10.70 6.07
N ASP A 109 -10.23 11.68 6.28
CA ASP A 109 -11.59 11.42 6.76
C ASP A 109 -12.46 11.04 5.56
N GLY A 110 -13.10 9.89 5.58
CA GLY A 110 -14.21 9.66 4.67
C GLY A 110 -15.26 8.71 5.24
N ARG A 111 -15.61 9.00 6.50
CA ARG A 111 -16.88 8.59 7.11
C ARG A 111 -18.12 8.96 6.27
N ASP A 112 -17.96 9.76 5.21
CA ASP A 112 -19.01 10.13 4.25
C ASP A 112 -19.19 9.12 3.09
N GLU A 113 -18.31 8.13 2.91
CA GLU A 113 -18.45 7.07 1.91
C GLU A 113 -18.99 5.77 2.55
N GLU A 114 -20.25 5.43 2.27
CA GLU A 114 -21.04 4.34 2.91
C GLU A 114 -20.45 2.92 2.82
N GLN A 115 -19.32 2.71 2.15
CA GLN A 115 -18.79 1.38 1.81
C GLN A 115 -17.60 0.91 2.66
N THR A 116 -17.08 1.70 3.61
CA THR A 116 -15.90 1.30 4.39
C THR A 116 -16.03 1.60 5.89
N VAL A 117 -15.49 0.71 6.74
CA VAL A 117 -15.46 0.86 8.20
C VAL A 117 -14.01 1.17 8.60
N GLY A 118 -13.72 2.42 9.01
CA GLY A 118 -12.41 2.86 9.51
C GLY A 118 -11.93 4.19 8.91
N LEU A 119 -10.72 4.64 9.27
CA LEU A 119 -10.04 5.75 8.58
C LEU A 119 -9.82 5.35 7.11
N ASP A 120 -10.56 5.97 6.18
CA ASP A 120 -10.76 5.54 4.79
C ASP A 120 -9.53 5.02 4.09
N VAL A 121 -8.49 5.84 4.02
CA VAL A 121 -7.24 5.51 3.37
C VAL A 121 -6.13 6.20 4.12
N ALA A 122 -5.14 5.41 4.50
CA ALA A 122 -3.92 5.90 5.09
C ALA A 122 -2.72 5.42 4.29
N PHE A 123 -1.66 6.21 4.33
CA PHE A 123 -0.34 5.78 3.85
C PHE A 123 0.73 6.19 4.83
N ARG A 124 1.76 5.35 4.94
CA ARG A 124 2.94 5.68 5.74
C ARG A 124 3.83 6.61 4.93
N CYS A 125 4.26 7.71 5.54
CA CYS A 125 4.99 8.79 4.90
C CYS A 125 6.26 9.10 5.69
N GLN A 126 7.37 9.39 5.03
CA GLN A 126 8.55 9.87 5.71
C GLN A 126 8.29 11.28 6.26
N LEU A 127 8.69 11.55 7.50
CA LEU A 127 8.48 12.84 8.18
C LEU A 127 8.99 14.02 7.35
N SER A 128 10.16 13.87 6.69
CA SER A 128 10.74 14.89 5.81
C SER A 128 9.90 15.18 4.55
N SER A 129 9.01 14.26 4.17
CA SER A 129 8.14 14.35 3.00
C SER A 129 6.69 14.68 3.36
N VAL A 130 6.32 14.74 4.64
CA VAL A 130 4.91 14.80 5.10
C VAL A 130 4.11 15.94 4.47
N ILE A 131 4.69 17.13 4.37
CA ILE A 131 4.03 18.30 3.75
C ILE A 131 3.75 18.08 2.26
N HIS A 132 4.63 17.37 1.55
CA HIS A 132 4.39 17.05 0.14
C HIS A 132 3.25 16.05 -0.02
N GLY A 133 3.18 15.03 0.84
CA GLY A 133 2.08 14.06 0.84
C GLY A 133 0.74 14.71 1.16
N LEU A 134 0.69 15.51 2.24
CA LEU A 134 -0.49 16.27 2.65
C LEU A 134 -0.98 17.21 1.54
N LYS A 135 -0.07 17.98 0.92
CA LYS A 135 -0.43 18.86 -0.20
C LYS A 135 -0.95 18.09 -1.39
N ALA A 136 -0.39 16.92 -1.72
CA ALA A 136 -0.87 16.11 -2.84
C ALA A 136 -2.33 15.66 -2.63
N VAL A 137 -2.70 15.28 -1.41
CA VAL A 137 -4.09 14.94 -1.06
C VAL A 137 -4.99 16.18 -1.04
N GLU A 138 -4.53 17.28 -0.44
CA GLU A 138 -5.33 18.51 -0.29
C GLU A 138 -5.71 19.13 -1.64
N HIS A 139 -4.80 19.12 -2.61
CA HIS A 139 -5.03 19.72 -3.93
C HIS A 139 -5.83 18.83 -4.88
N ASP A 140 -6.03 17.55 -4.56
CA ASP A 140 -6.83 16.66 -5.38
C ASP A 140 -8.34 16.88 -5.13
N ALA A 141 -9.14 16.73 -6.18
CA ALA A 141 -10.60 16.78 -6.08
C ALA A 141 -11.18 15.51 -5.43
N GLN A 142 -10.41 14.41 -5.44
CA GLN A 142 -10.74 13.12 -4.84
C GLN A 142 -9.64 12.72 -3.84
N PRO A 143 -9.70 13.23 -2.59
CA PRO A 143 -8.63 13.04 -1.59
C PRO A 143 -8.32 11.56 -1.31
N ILE A 144 -9.34 10.73 -1.23
CA ILE A 144 -9.23 9.28 -1.02
C ILE A 144 -8.43 8.63 -2.16
N ARG A 145 -8.77 8.96 -3.41
CA ARG A 145 -8.02 8.49 -4.59
C ARG A 145 -6.56 8.95 -4.55
N ALA A 146 -6.31 10.21 -4.19
CA ALA A 146 -4.96 10.72 -4.05
C ALA A 146 -4.17 9.98 -2.96
N ALA A 147 -4.79 9.71 -1.81
CA ALA A 147 -4.19 8.93 -0.74
C ALA A 147 -3.88 7.49 -1.19
N ARG A 148 -4.77 6.84 -1.95
CA ARG A 148 -4.50 5.50 -2.54
C ARG A 148 -3.32 5.54 -3.51
N CYS A 149 -3.24 6.55 -4.37
CA CYS A 149 -2.10 6.73 -5.27
C CYS A 149 -0.78 6.86 -4.49
N LEU A 150 -0.77 7.64 -3.40
CA LEU A 150 0.41 7.80 -2.54
C LEU A 150 0.75 6.51 -1.78
N ARG A 151 -0.26 5.74 -1.35
CA ARG A 151 -0.08 4.40 -0.76
C ARG A 151 0.56 3.43 -1.74
N ASN A 152 0.09 3.41 -2.98
CA ASN A 152 0.70 2.63 -4.06
C ASN A 152 2.15 3.05 -4.28
N GLU A 153 2.43 4.35 -4.33
CA GLU A 153 3.80 4.87 -4.41
C GLU A 153 4.65 4.48 -3.21
N ALA A 154 4.07 4.42 -2.00
CA ALA A 154 4.75 3.94 -0.80
C ALA A 154 5.19 2.48 -0.96
N ALA A 155 4.32 1.60 -1.48
CA ALA A 155 4.67 0.21 -1.77
C ALA A 155 5.86 0.10 -2.74
N LEU A 156 5.90 0.94 -3.77
CA LEU A 156 7.05 1.05 -4.70
C LEU A 156 8.34 1.56 -4.04
N CYS A 157 8.24 2.24 -2.90
CA CYS A 157 9.35 2.85 -2.18
C CYS A 157 9.82 2.04 -0.95
N GLY A 158 9.31 0.81 -0.77
CA GLY A 158 9.65 -0.03 0.39
C GLY A 158 8.64 0.01 1.54
N GLY A 159 7.42 0.49 1.30
CA GLY A 159 6.33 0.58 2.29
C GLY A 159 6.09 1.99 2.84
N VAL A 160 7.11 2.86 2.79
CA VAL A 160 7.02 4.25 3.26
C VAL A 160 7.17 5.21 2.09
N TRP A 161 6.21 6.11 1.92
CA TRP A 161 6.25 7.13 0.88
C TRP A 161 7.33 8.17 1.19
N GLU A 162 8.29 8.31 0.28
CA GLU A 162 9.31 9.35 0.29
C GLU A 162 9.27 10.07 -1.06
N LYS A 163 9.12 11.39 -1.03
CA LYS A 163 8.93 12.19 -2.24
C LYS A 163 10.06 11.97 -3.25
N GLN A 164 11.31 11.99 -2.78
CA GLN A 164 12.48 11.85 -3.64
C GLN A 164 12.55 10.47 -4.30
N ARG A 165 12.22 9.39 -3.56
CA ARG A 165 12.16 8.03 -4.11
C ARG A 165 11.01 7.88 -5.10
N ALA A 166 9.83 8.38 -4.76
CA ALA A 166 8.67 8.34 -5.65
C ALA A 166 8.94 9.08 -6.97
N ASP A 167 9.56 10.27 -6.91
CA ASP A 167 9.99 11.00 -8.10
C ASP A 167 11.02 10.21 -8.92
N GLY A 168 11.97 9.52 -8.25
CA GLY A 168 12.96 8.66 -8.89
C GLY A 168 12.33 7.48 -9.64
N VAL A 169 11.35 6.81 -9.03
CA VAL A 169 10.57 5.74 -9.67
C VAL A 169 9.81 6.30 -10.88
N LYS A 170 9.23 7.49 -10.77
CA LYS A 170 8.53 8.18 -11.87
C LYS A 170 9.48 8.54 -13.02
N ALA A 171 10.72 8.93 -12.73
CA ALA A 171 11.70 9.36 -13.71
C ALA A 171 12.43 8.21 -14.45
N LYS A 172 12.18 6.93 -14.13
CA LYS A 172 12.86 5.80 -14.80
C LYS A 172 12.66 5.86 -16.34
N PRO A 173 13.75 5.83 -17.14
CA PRO A 173 13.70 6.12 -18.58
C PRO A 173 13.29 4.94 -19.47
N LYS A 174 13.28 3.72 -18.95
CA LYS A 174 12.84 2.51 -19.67
C LYS A 174 11.47 2.12 -19.16
N ARG A 175 10.45 2.55 -19.90
CA ARG A 175 9.06 2.17 -19.64
C ARG A 175 8.53 1.35 -20.79
N ILE A 176 7.77 0.31 -20.46
CA ILE A 176 6.97 -0.45 -21.41
C ILE A 176 5.85 0.49 -21.87
N ASP A 177 5.66 0.64 -23.17
CA ASP A 177 4.53 1.40 -23.67
C ASP A 177 3.26 0.58 -23.44
N ILE A 178 2.47 0.96 -22.45
CA ILE A 178 1.22 0.27 -22.09
C ILE A 178 0.23 0.22 -23.28
N ARG A 179 0.39 1.10 -24.29
CA ARG A 179 -0.42 1.08 -25.51
C ARG A 179 -0.17 -0.15 -26.38
N ASP A 180 0.97 -0.80 -26.24
CA ASP A 180 1.29 -2.07 -26.92
C ASP A 180 0.54 -3.27 -26.31
N TYR A 181 -0.13 -3.04 -25.16
CA TYR A 181 -0.84 -4.02 -24.38
C TYR A 181 -2.28 -3.56 -24.10
N PRO A 182 -3.15 -3.48 -25.13
CA PRO A 182 -4.56 -3.15 -24.93
C PRO A 182 -5.25 -4.22 -24.09
N VAL A 183 -6.17 -3.80 -23.22
CA VAL A 183 -6.97 -4.70 -22.38
C VAL A 183 -7.75 -5.67 -23.26
N ASN A 184 -7.74 -6.95 -22.91
CA ASN A 184 -8.53 -7.97 -23.60
C ASN A 184 -10.03 -7.73 -23.37
N GLU A 185 -10.84 -7.84 -24.42
CA GLU A 185 -12.29 -7.61 -24.35
C GLU A 185 -13.00 -8.57 -23.38
N ASN A 186 -12.51 -9.80 -23.24
CA ASN A 186 -13.07 -10.83 -22.37
C ASN A 186 -12.28 -11.01 -21.08
N TRP A 187 -11.54 -9.98 -20.64
CA TRP A 187 -10.69 -10.04 -19.45
C TRP A 187 -11.45 -10.54 -18.22
N ASP A 188 -12.61 -9.96 -17.94
CA ASP A 188 -13.41 -10.30 -16.75
C ASP A 188 -13.95 -11.74 -16.81
N GLU A 189 -14.22 -12.27 -18.02
CA GLU A 189 -14.72 -13.63 -18.24
C GLU A 189 -13.61 -14.69 -18.22
N TYR A 190 -12.38 -14.30 -18.57
CA TYR A 190 -11.25 -15.22 -18.81
C TYR A 190 -10.16 -15.14 -17.73
N SER A 191 -10.36 -14.34 -16.69
CA SER A 191 -9.63 -14.53 -15.45
C SER A 191 -10.15 -15.79 -14.76
N GLY A 192 -9.24 -16.61 -14.21
CA GLY A 192 -9.66 -17.71 -13.35
C GLY A 192 -10.45 -17.23 -12.14
N PRO A 193 -11.13 -18.15 -11.44
CA PRO A 193 -11.96 -17.81 -10.29
C PRO A 193 -11.13 -17.09 -9.23
N ASP A 194 -11.80 -16.27 -8.41
CA ASP A 194 -11.14 -15.64 -7.26
C ASP A 194 -10.47 -16.72 -6.41
N SER A 195 -11.21 -17.78 -6.07
CA SER A 195 -10.71 -18.97 -5.37
C SER A 195 -10.39 -20.10 -6.36
N PRO A 196 -9.11 -20.31 -6.72
CA PRO A 196 -8.70 -21.45 -7.52
C PRO A 196 -8.88 -22.75 -6.72
N TYR A 197 -9.42 -23.79 -7.35
CA TYR A 197 -9.55 -25.14 -6.78
C TYR A 197 -8.17 -25.84 -6.70
N THR A 198 -7.24 -25.25 -5.97
CA THR A 198 -5.84 -25.68 -5.90
C THR A 198 -5.41 -25.80 -4.45
N GLU A 199 -4.72 -26.88 -4.10
CA GLU A 199 -4.23 -27.14 -2.73
C GLU A 199 -3.36 -26.01 -2.16
N ILE A 200 -2.59 -25.33 -3.03
CA ILE A 200 -1.75 -24.19 -2.67
C ILE A 200 -2.05 -23.05 -3.65
N PRO A 201 -2.48 -21.87 -3.16
CA PRO A 201 -2.73 -20.71 -4.01
C PRO A 201 -1.50 -20.28 -4.80
N TYR A 202 -1.66 -20.04 -6.10
CA TYR A 202 -0.57 -19.56 -6.93
C TYR A 202 -1.04 -18.46 -7.89
N TYR A 203 -0.22 -17.42 -8.00
CA TYR A 203 -0.48 -16.22 -8.79
C TYR A 203 0.70 -15.95 -9.73
N PRO A 204 0.51 -15.19 -10.81
CA PRO A 204 1.62 -14.73 -11.65
C PRO A 204 2.69 -14.04 -10.81
N LEU A 205 3.94 -14.44 -11.01
CA LEU A 205 5.08 -13.86 -10.32
C LEU A 205 5.97 -13.13 -11.35
N PHE A 206 5.97 -11.81 -11.29
CA PHE A 206 6.83 -10.96 -12.09
C PHE A 206 8.15 -10.74 -11.38
N GLN A 207 9.23 -11.00 -12.08
CA GLN A 207 10.56 -10.56 -11.66
C GLN A 207 10.90 -9.28 -12.41
N THR A 208 10.96 -8.14 -11.72
CA THR A 208 11.29 -6.84 -12.32
C THR A 208 12.67 -6.34 -11.92
N ALA A 209 13.36 -7.03 -11.01
CA ALA A 209 14.77 -6.85 -10.71
C ALA A 209 15.56 -8.15 -10.87
N LYS A 210 16.89 -8.06 -10.88
CA LYS A 210 17.73 -9.26 -10.83
C LYS A 210 17.75 -9.73 -9.38
N ILE A 211 17.24 -10.93 -9.14
CA ILE A 211 17.20 -11.58 -7.85
C ILE A 211 18.02 -12.86 -7.92
N ASP A 212 18.84 -13.09 -6.90
CA ASP A 212 19.66 -14.29 -6.78
C ASP A 212 18.79 -15.54 -6.56
N LEU A 213 19.20 -16.66 -7.16
CA LEU A 213 18.46 -17.93 -7.08
C LEU A 213 18.24 -18.39 -5.63
N ASP A 214 19.22 -18.19 -4.76
CA ASP A 214 19.12 -18.55 -3.35
C ASP A 214 18.04 -17.74 -2.64
N ILE A 215 17.89 -16.46 -3.00
CA ILE A 215 16.85 -15.58 -2.46
C ILE A 215 15.48 -15.96 -3.03
N ILE A 216 15.39 -16.29 -4.32
CA ILE A 216 14.16 -16.80 -4.92
C ILE A 216 13.72 -18.08 -4.21
N ASN A 217 14.61 -19.04 -3.99
CA ASN A 217 14.30 -20.28 -3.30
C ASN A 217 13.89 -20.05 -1.84
N LEU A 218 14.51 -19.08 -1.16
CA LEU A 218 14.12 -18.71 0.20
C LEU A 218 12.74 -18.05 0.24
N PHE A 219 12.43 -17.15 -0.68
CA PHE A 219 11.08 -16.59 -0.86
C PHE A 219 10.05 -17.70 -1.09
N LEU A 220 10.28 -18.59 -2.06
CA LEU A 220 9.34 -19.67 -2.38
C LEU A 220 9.09 -20.57 -1.17
N LYS A 221 10.13 -20.87 -0.39
CA LYS A 221 10.00 -21.60 0.85
C LYS A 221 9.14 -20.82 1.86
N GLU A 222 9.54 -19.61 2.24
CA GLU A 222 8.82 -18.85 3.29
C GLU A 222 7.38 -18.50 2.90
N THR A 223 7.11 -18.35 1.60
CA THR A 223 5.80 -17.97 1.09
C THR A 223 4.87 -19.16 0.88
N TYR A 224 5.36 -20.29 0.35
CA TYR A 224 4.49 -21.40 -0.03
C TYR A 224 4.56 -22.62 0.91
N ASP A 225 5.63 -22.79 1.71
CA ASP A 225 5.77 -23.84 2.75
C ASP A 225 5.05 -23.41 4.05
N GLN A 226 3.80 -22.96 3.90
CA GLN A 226 2.91 -22.56 4.99
C GLN A 226 1.78 -23.61 5.13
N ASP A 227 1.20 -23.73 6.33
CA ASP A 227 0.05 -24.62 6.54
C ASP A 227 -1.20 -24.00 5.89
N TRP A 228 -1.62 -24.56 4.76
CA TRP A 228 -2.80 -24.14 4.01
C TRP A 228 -4.07 -24.93 4.39
N GLY A 229 -4.06 -25.70 5.50
CA GLY A 229 -5.25 -26.36 6.03
C GLY A 229 -5.55 -27.73 5.42
N GLN A 230 -4.54 -28.58 5.24
CA GLN A 230 -4.73 -29.95 4.78
C GLN A 230 -5.16 -30.87 5.95
N ASP A 231 -6.45 -31.17 6.03
CA ASP A 231 -7.05 -32.05 7.05
C ASP A 231 -7.09 -33.54 6.66
N ASP A 232 -6.47 -33.96 5.54
CA ASP A 232 -6.49 -35.36 5.11
C ASP A 232 -5.14 -36.08 5.33
N PRO A 233 -4.98 -36.85 6.43
CA PRO A 233 -3.72 -37.52 6.78
C PRO A 233 -3.41 -38.75 5.91
N GLU A 234 -4.23 -39.07 4.90
CA GLU A 234 -4.01 -40.24 4.03
C GLU A 234 -3.28 -39.93 2.71
N ASP A 235 -3.15 -38.65 2.33
CA ASP A 235 -2.40 -38.22 1.14
C ASP A 235 -1.15 -37.42 1.53
N GLU A 236 -0.16 -38.08 2.15
CA GLU A 236 1.23 -37.59 2.24
C GLU A 236 1.92 -37.56 0.84
N GLU A 237 1.19 -37.34 -0.25
CA GLU A 237 1.78 -37.05 -1.55
C GLU A 237 2.17 -35.57 -1.57
N HIS A 238 3.47 -35.30 -1.42
CA HIS A 238 4.07 -33.96 -1.43
C HIS A 238 3.32 -32.98 -2.35
N ALA A 239 2.55 -32.06 -1.77
CA ALA A 239 1.84 -31.02 -2.51
C ALA A 239 2.81 -30.37 -3.51
N ILE A 240 2.53 -30.54 -4.80
CA ILE A 240 3.36 -29.99 -5.87
C ILE A 240 3.18 -28.48 -5.81
N LEU A 241 4.15 -27.79 -5.23
CA LEU A 241 4.25 -26.33 -5.24
C LEU A 241 4.17 -25.85 -6.70
N GLY A 242 3.01 -25.34 -7.10
CA GLY A 242 2.81 -24.77 -8.43
C GLY A 242 3.24 -23.31 -8.42
N VAL A 243 4.40 -22.98 -8.99
CA VAL A 243 4.85 -21.58 -9.11
C VAL A 243 4.74 -21.09 -10.56
N ALA A 244 4.22 -19.87 -10.75
CA ALA A 244 3.93 -19.29 -12.07
C ALA A 244 4.75 -18.01 -12.35
N PHE A 245 6.07 -18.13 -12.48
CA PHE A 245 6.87 -16.98 -12.92
C PHE A 245 6.55 -16.57 -14.36
N VAL A 246 6.55 -15.27 -14.59
CA VAL A 246 6.35 -14.67 -15.90
C VAL A 246 7.65 -14.69 -16.70
N THR A 247 7.75 -15.66 -17.60
CA THR A 247 8.89 -15.79 -18.52
C THR A 247 8.61 -15.31 -19.95
N SER A 248 7.42 -14.79 -20.22
CA SER A 248 7.00 -14.27 -21.52
C SER A 248 6.01 -13.13 -21.33
N THR A 249 6.12 -12.08 -22.14
CA THR A 249 5.12 -11.00 -22.21
C THR A 249 4.11 -11.21 -23.34
N HIS A 250 4.19 -12.32 -24.07
CA HIS A 250 3.34 -12.59 -25.24
C HIS A 250 2.25 -13.65 -24.99
N LYS A 251 2.39 -14.45 -23.92
CA LYS A 251 1.47 -15.53 -23.57
C LYS A 251 1.45 -15.72 -22.06
N ALA A 252 0.36 -16.30 -21.54
CA ALA A 252 0.19 -16.61 -20.13
C ALA A 252 1.42 -17.31 -19.51
N PRO A 253 1.74 -17.01 -18.24
CA PRO A 253 2.92 -17.52 -17.57
C PRO A 253 2.70 -18.97 -17.21
N PHE A 254 3.21 -19.86 -18.04
CA PHE A 254 3.66 -21.15 -17.56
C PHE A 254 5.10 -21.28 -17.99
N HIS A 255 5.93 -21.57 -17.02
CA HIS A 255 7.37 -21.71 -17.09
C HIS A 255 7.78 -22.92 -17.95
N ALA A 256 7.21 -23.13 -19.14
CA ALA A 256 7.11 -24.47 -19.73
C ALA A 256 6.52 -25.52 -18.76
N GLY A 257 5.66 -25.11 -17.81
CA GLY A 257 5.01 -25.98 -16.81
C GLY A 257 5.03 -25.39 -15.39
N LYS A 258 4.24 -25.99 -14.48
CA LYS A 258 4.31 -25.76 -13.03
C LYS A 258 5.74 -26.04 -12.55
N ALA A 259 6.42 -25.08 -11.95
CA ALA A 259 7.78 -25.29 -11.43
C ALA A 259 7.72 -25.74 -9.96
N THR A 260 8.41 -26.83 -9.62
CA THR A 260 8.55 -27.32 -8.24
C THR A 260 9.69 -26.62 -7.51
N ALA A 261 9.48 -26.26 -6.25
CA ALA A 261 10.54 -25.76 -5.38
C ALA A 261 11.35 -26.91 -4.74
N PRO A 262 12.64 -26.73 -4.42
CA PRO A 262 13.46 -25.58 -4.80
C PRO A 262 13.79 -25.59 -6.29
N LEU A 263 13.87 -24.40 -6.89
CA LEU A 263 14.31 -24.22 -8.26
C LEU A 263 15.79 -24.56 -8.40
N THR A 264 16.12 -25.30 -9.45
CA THR A 264 17.50 -25.66 -9.81
C THR A 264 18.20 -24.59 -10.64
N SER A 265 17.45 -23.63 -11.18
CA SER A 265 17.96 -22.50 -11.96
C SER A 265 17.04 -21.29 -11.82
N ALA A 266 17.59 -20.09 -11.99
CA ALA A 266 16.80 -18.86 -11.94
C ALA A 266 15.79 -18.80 -13.10
N PRO A 267 14.56 -18.31 -12.86
CA PRO A 267 13.58 -18.04 -13.90
C PRO A 267 14.16 -17.20 -15.03
N GLN A 268 13.82 -17.55 -16.28
CA GLN A 268 14.19 -16.75 -17.44
C GLN A 268 13.30 -15.51 -17.54
N THR A 269 13.70 -14.41 -16.89
CA THR A 269 13.00 -13.14 -16.94
C THR A 269 13.18 -12.45 -18.31
N PRO A 270 12.10 -12.11 -19.03
CA PRO A 270 12.17 -11.25 -20.20
C PRO A 270 12.89 -9.93 -19.88
N SER A 271 13.89 -9.59 -20.68
CA SER A 271 14.69 -8.38 -20.45
C SER A 271 13.87 -7.08 -20.40
N ILE A 272 12.70 -7.05 -21.06
CA ILE A 272 11.76 -5.93 -21.04
C ILE A 272 11.09 -5.72 -19.67
N LEU A 273 10.98 -6.77 -18.84
CA LEU A 273 10.39 -6.68 -17.50
C LEU A 273 11.38 -6.12 -16.47
N LEU A 274 12.69 -6.11 -16.75
CA LEU A 274 13.67 -5.55 -15.84
C LEU A 274 13.53 -4.03 -15.75
N GLY A 275 13.08 -3.56 -14.58
CA GLY A 275 12.74 -2.17 -14.30
C GLY A 275 11.28 -1.81 -14.58
N ALA A 276 10.44 -2.78 -14.99
CA ALA A 276 9.02 -2.56 -15.18
C ALA A 276 8.33 -2.26 -13.84
N SER A 277 7.38 -1.34 -13.89
CA SER A 277 6.49 -0.97 -12.80
C SER A 277 5.30 -1.93 -12.71
N PRO A 278 4.64 -2.02 -11.54
CA PRO A 278 3.45 -2.85 -11.39
C PRO A 278 2.31 -2.52 -12.36
N PHE A 279 2.19 -1.26 -12.77
CA PHE A 279 1.19 -0.83 -13.78
C PHE A 279 1.50 -1.37 -15.18
N GLU A 280 2.78 -1.52 -15.52
CA GLU A 280 3.19 -2.12 -16.80
C GLU A 280 3.00 -3.64 -16.76
N CYS A 281 3.27 -4.27 -15.61
CA CYS A 281 2.92 -5.68 -15.37
C CYS A 281 1.40 -5.89 -15.52
N ASP A 282 0.57 -5.07 -14.87
CA ASP A 282 -0.89 -5.12 -14.98
C ASP A 282 -1.36 -5.03 -16.44
N ALA A 283 -0.83 -4.08 -17.22
CA ALA A 283 -1.15 -3.94 -18.64
C ALA A 283 -0.84 -5.21 -19.44
N ILE A 284 0.32 -5.85 -19.18
CA ILE A 284 0.69 -7.12 -19.84
C ILE A 284 -0.29 -8.22 -19.46
N VAL A 285 -0.58 -8.37 -18.16
CA VAL A 285 -1.47 -9.40 -17.65
C VAL A 285 -2.85 -9.28 -18.30
N ARG A 286 -3.44 -8.09 -18.24
CA ARG A 286 -4.78 -7.80 -18.78
C ARG A 286 -4.90 -7.93 -20.28
N SER A 287 -3.78 -7.78 -20.99
CA SER A 287 -3.74 -7.88 -22.44
C SER A 287 -3.51 -9.32 -22.94
N ARG A 288 -2.64 -10.09 -22.27
CA ARG A 288 -2.04 -11.31 -22.85
C ARG A 288 -2.34 -12.59 -22.10
N PHE A 289 -2.69 -12.50 -20.82
CA PHE A 289 -2.90 -13.67 -19.97
C PHE A 289 -4.33 -14.19 -19.88
N PRO A 290 -5.42 -13.42 -20.12
CA PRO A 290 -6.76 -14.00 -20.07
C PRO A 290 -6.87 -15.19 -21.04
N ALA A 291 -7.31 -16.32 -20.50
CA ALA A 291 -7.49 -17.57 -21.22
C ALA A 291 -8.77 -18.25 -20.73
N GLU A 292 -9.65 -18.61 -21.67
CA GLU A 292 -10.90 -19.31 -21.36
C GLU A 292 -10.61 -20.58 -20.54
N GLY A 293 -11.30 -20.74 -19.41
CA GLY A 293 -11.11 -21.88 -18.51
C GLY A 293 -9.82 -21.86 -17.68
N SER A 294 -9.15 -20.71 -17.54
CA SER A 294 -7.97 -20.57 -16.68
C SER A 294 -8.27 -20.95 -15.22
N GLU A 295 -7.40 -21.75 -14.61
CA GLU A 295 -7.41 -22.00 -13.17
C GLU A 295 -6.79 -20.84 -12.37
N MET A 296 -6.03 -19.96 -13.01
CA MET A 296 -5.28 -18.89 -12.35
C MET A 296 -6.03 -17.56 -12.40
N ASN A 297 -6.13 -16.89 -11.25
CA ASN A 297 -6.63 -15.52 -11.18
C ASN A 297 -5.55 -14.54 -11.64
N TYR A 298 -5.81 -13.84 -12.75
CA TYR A 298 -4.87 -12.89 -13.31
C TYR A 298 -5.09 -11.47 -12.79
N ASN A 299 -6.20 -11.19 -12.10
CA ASN A 299 -6.44 -9.90 -11.45
C ASN A 299 -5.46 -9.63 -10.29
N ARG A 300 -4.72 -10.66 -9.86
CA ARG A 300 -3.81 -10.64 -8.73
C ARG A 300 -2.45 -11.17 -9.13
N PHE A 301 -1.38 -10.55 -8.65
CA PHE A 301 -0.02 -11.00 -8.96
C PHE A 301 1.00 -10.50 -7.93
N ILE A 302 2.16 -11.16 -7.92
CA ILE A 302 3.30 -10.84 -7.07
C ILE A 302 4.41 -10.24 -7.93
N ILE A 303 5.11 -9.24 -7.41
CA ILE A 303 6.29 -8.65 -8.05
C ILE A 303 7.49 -8.72 -7.11
N MET A 304 8.57 -9.31 -7.62
CA MET A 304 9.91 -9.24 -7.04
C MET A 304 10.67 -8.07 -7.67
N ASP A 305 10.88 -7.00 -6.90
CA ASP A 305 11.48 -5.74 -7.32
C ASP A 305 12.87 -5.52 -6.70
N GLU A 306 13.46 -4.33 -6.90
CA GLU A 306 14.81 -4.02 -6.42
C GLU A 306 14.98 -4.08 -4.89
N TYR A 307 13.90 -4.09 -4.12
CA TYR A 307 13.96 -4.16 -2.66
C TYR A 307 13.75 -5.58 -2.15
N THR A 308 13.37 -6.53 -3.02
CA THR A 308 12.94 -7.86 -2.56
C THR A 308 14.00 -8.59 -1.75
N GLU A 309 15.27 -8.43 -2.11
CA GLU A 309 16.38 -9.00 -1.36
C GLU A 309 16.68 -8.22 -0.08
N GLU A 310 16.79 -6.89 -0.17
CA GLU A 310 17.23 -6.03 0.93
C GLU A 310 16.24 -6.04 2.10
N THR A 311 14.94 -5.93 1.79
CA THR A 311 13.89 -5.79 2.81
C THR A 311 13.15 -7.09 3.09
N LYS A 312 13.44 -8.17 2.36
CA LYS A 312 12.69 -9.44 2.43
C LYS A 312 11.19 -9.26 2.24
N THR A 313 10.83 -8.48 1.24
CA THR A 313 9.44 -8.17 0.92
C THR A 313 9.17 -8.29 -0.57
N VAL A 314 7.91 -8.45 -0.95
CA VAL A 314 7.47 -8.38 -2.36
C VAL A 314 6.32 -7.39 -2.48
N ILE A 315 6.05 -6.93 -3.69
CA ILE A 315 4.79 -6.21 -3.97
C ILE A 315 3.75 -7.25 -4.29
N VAL A 316 2.58 -7.11 -3.69
CA VAL A 316 1.37 -7.80 -4.12
C VAL A 316 0.45 -6.77 -4.77
N ALA A 317 -0.26 -7.19 -5.81
CA ALA A 317 -1.14 -6.31 -6.56
C ALA A 317 -2.49 -6.98 -6.80
N ALA A 318 -3.57 -6.19 -6.74
CA ALA A 318 -4.92 -6.60 -7.10
C ALA A 318 -5.62 -5.47 -7.87
N ASN A 319 -6.36 -5.80 -8.93
CA ASN A 319 -7.01 -4.81 -9.79
C ASN A 319 -8.55 -4.95 -9.86
N ASN A 320 -9.15 -5.86 -9.10
CA ASN A 320 -10.58 -6.18 -9.15
C ASN A 320 -11.38 -5.72 -7.91
N GLU A 321 -10.80 -4.89 -7.04
CA GLU A 321 -11.44 -4.52 -5.76
C GLU A 321 -12.10 -3.15 -5.73
N VAL A 322 -11.41 -2.11 -6.21
CA VAL A 322 -11.86 -0.71 -6.04
C VAL A 322 -11.96 -0.07 -7.42
N ASP A 323 -13.15 -0.16 -8.03
CA ASP A 323 -13.47 0.45 -9.33
C ASP A 323 -12.45 0.13 -10.47
N GLY A 324 -11.82 -1.05 -10.43
CA GLY A 324 -10.82 -1.44 -11.42
C GLY A 324 -9.45 -0.75 -11.26
N GLN A 325 -9.21 -0.05 -10.15
CA GLN A 325 -7.90 0.52 -9.81
C GLN A 325 -6.95 -0.58 -9.33
N LEU A 326 -5.72 -0.56 -9.83
CA LEU A 326 -4.64 -1.40 -9.32
C LEU A 326 -4.26 -0.95 -7.91
N LEU A 327 -4.52 -1.77 -6.90
CA LEU A 327 -4.05 -1.62 -5.53
C LEU A 327 -2.71 -2.32 -5.40
N LEU A 328 -1.75 -1.65 -4.76
CA LEU A 328 -0.44 -2.19 -4.47
C LEU A 328 -0.24 -2.22 -2.96
N SER A 329 0.25 -3.35 -2.47
CA SER A 329 0.76 -3.47 -1.11
C SER A 329 2.18 -4.03 -1.11
N ARG A 330 2.90 -3.76 -0.03
CA ARG A 330 4.18 -4.39 0.26
C ARG A 330 3.94 -5.46 1.32
N CYS A 331 4.35 -6.69 1.07
CA CYS A 331 4.22 -7.79 2.01
C CYS A 331 5.58 -8.35 2.35
N ASP A 332 5.77 -8.80 3.59
CA ASP A 332 6.85 -9.77 3.84
C ASP A 332 6.55 -11.09 3.12
N TRP A 333 7.55 -11.96 3.02
CA TRP A 333 7.42 -13.19 2.24
C TRP A 333 6.29 -14.09 2.74
N LYS A 334 6.10 -14.21 4.06
CA LYS A 334 5.00 -14.99 4.64
C LYS A 334 3.63 -14.39 4.35
N GLY A 335 3.52 -13.07 4.41
CA GLY A 335 2.29 -12.33 4.16
C GLY A 335 1.89 -12.27 2.69
N ALA A 336 2.80 -12.57 1.76
CA ALA A 336 2.58 -12.38 0.33
C ALA A 336 1.36 -13.15 -0.20
N LEU A 337 1.33 -14.48 -0.04
CA LEU A 337 0.16 -15.26 -0.48
C LEU A 337 -1.04 -15.06 0.41
N ILE A 338 -0.85 -15.00 1.72
CA ILE A 338 -1.95 -14.75 2.68
C ILE A 338 -2.69 -13.46 2.30
N SER A 339 -1.99 -12.40 1.91
CA SER A 339 -2.65 -11.15 1.54
C SER A 339 -3.54 -11.26 0.29
N LEU A 340 -3.18 -12.18 -0.61
CA LEU A 340 -3.95 -12.46 -1.81
C LEU A 340 -5.10 -13.43 -1.56
N VAL A 341 -5.00 -14.32 -0.58
CA VAL A 341 -5.98 -15.40 -0.29
C VAL A 341 -6.95 -15.00 0.83
N ALA A 342 -6.49 -14.24 1.83
CA ALA A 342 -7.29 -13.78 2.96
C ALA A 342 -8.53 -12.97 2.52
N MET A 343 -8.51 -12.38 1.33
CA MET A 343 -9.70 -11.75 0.74
C MET A 343 -10.89 -12.70 0.58
N GLU A 344 -10.63 -13.97 0.27
CA GLU A 344 -11.66 -14.99 0.04
C GLU A 344 -12.08 -15.68 1.34
N ASP A 345 -11.12 -16.02 2.19
CA ASP A 345 -11.40 -16.81 3.40
C ASP A 345 -11.88 -15.96 4.58
N THR A 346 -11.44 -14.70 4.65
CA THR A 346 -11.69 -13.82 5.81
C THR A 346 -12.60 -12.63 5.48
N GLY A 347 -12.89 -12.39 4.20
CA GLY A 347 -13.61 -11.20 3.73
C GLY A 347 -12.82 -9.90 3.90
N LEU A 348 -11.51 -9.96 4.15
CA LEU A 348 -10.62 -8.81 4.27
C LEU A 348 -10.05 -8.42 2.91
N THR A 349 -10.62 -7.39 2.28
CA THR A 349 -10.11 -6.80 1.02
C THR A 349 -8.64 -6.37 1.14
N MET A 350 -7.88 -6.36 0.04
CA MET A 350 -6.51 -5.82 0.02
C MET A 350 -6.49 -4.36 0.49
N GLU A 351 -7.51 -3.57 0.11
CA GLU A 351 -7.69 -2.20 0.62
C GLU A 351 -7.65 -2.15 2.15
N ARG A 352 -8.40 -3.04 2.81
CA ARG A 352 -8.45 -3.12 4.28
C ARG A 352 -7.11 -3.58 4.86
N GLN A 353 -6.51 -4.61 4.30
CA GLN A 353 -5.20 -5.10 4.76
C GLN A 353 -4.11 -4.03 4.62
N CYS A 354 -4.14 -3.23 3.55
CA CYS A 354 -3.22 -2.11 3.37
C CYS A 354 -3.39 -1.06 4.47
N ASN A 355 -4.64 -0.69 4.79
CA ASN A 355 -4.94 0.27 5.84
C ASN A 355 -4.55 -0.26 7.24
N GLU A 356 -4.79 -1.54 7.51
CA GLU A 356 -4.35 -2.20 8.75
C GLU A 356 -2.82 -2.22 8.85
N ALA A 357 -2.11 -2.59 7.78
CA ALA A 357 -0.63 -2.59 7.77
C ALA A 357 -0.04 -1.18 7.97
N VAL A 358 -0.69 -0.15 7.45
CA VAL A 358 -0.30 1.24 7.72
C VAL A 358 -0.58 1.61 9.16
N THR A 359 -1.69 1.17 9.75
CA THR A 359 -2.04 1.50 11.15
C THR A 359 -1.14 0.78 12.16
N LEU A 360 -0.76 -0.47 11.86
CA LEU A 360 -0.03 -1.34 12.78
C LEU A 360 1.51 -1.25 12.63
N ASP A 361 2.04 -0.87 11.46
CA ASP A 361 3.48 -0.86 11.21
C ASP A 361 3.86 0.12 10.08
N ALA A 362 5.02 -0.09 9.45
CA ALA A 362 5.59 0.68 8.35
C ALA A 362 4.85 0.54 7.00
N GLY A 363 3.59 0.11 6.98
CA GLY A 363 2.84 -0.14 5.73
C GLY A 363 3.24 -1.43 5.02
N ILE A 364 3.76 -2.42 5.77
CA ILE A 364 4.09 -3.76 5.27
C ILE A 364 3.12 -4.76 5.88
N ILE A 365 2.40 -5.51 5.04
CA ILE A 365 1.56 -6.62 5.50
C ILE A 365 2.49 -7.76 5.93
N ARG A 366 2.31 -8.26 7.16
CA ARG A 366 3.11 -9.34 7.73
C ARG A 366 2.29 -10.61 7.86
N GLY A 367 2.88 -11.73 7.45
CA GLY A 367 2.35 -13.04 7.77
C GLY A 367 2.57 -13.41 9.26
N PRO A 368 1.88 -14.45 9.75
CA PRO A 368 1.99 -14.94 11.13
C PRO A 368 3.36 -15.52 11.52
#